data_AF-A0A4Y3ULG3-F1
#
_entry.id   AF-A0A4Y3ULG3-F1
#
_cell.length_a   1.000
_cell.length_b   1.000
_cell.length_c   1.000
_cell.angle_alpha   90.00
_cell.angle_beta   90.00
_cell.angle_gamma   90.00
#
_symmetry.space_group_name_H-M   'P 1'
#
loop_
_entity.id
_entity.type
_entity.pdbx_description
1 polymer ?
#
loop_
_entity_poly.entity_id
_entity_poly.type
_entity_poly.pdbx_seq_one_letter_code
_entity_poly.pdbx_strand_id
1 'polypeptide(L)'
;MTGVRAARGSHAGPAAGRIAVILNRADIVPDGDAPIESRGRIVLDAVGGAALETPPHTHGFNLVELTATGATVTMWDGDALRRVELAPGIHMIAHDEVDDPATARIAAWRDAFDAPETVGEEWREQWLDTLERTSAVGPVDDRAIVRDNRPFGYPTLSLLVCTASVGASGVDVRYGEFAEPGVWNRPVVH
;
A
#
# COMPACT_ATOMS: atom_id res chain seq x y z
N MET A 1 5.49 -0.33 0.55
CA MET A 1 4.64 -1.32 1.26
C MET A 1 3.67 -0.55 2.10
N THR A 2 2.38 -0.82 1.95
CA THR A 2 1.33 -0.05 2.63
C THR A 2 0.72 -0.95 3.69
N GLY A 3 0.95 -0.61 4.97
CA GLY A 3 0.22 -1.22 6.08
C GLY A 3 -1.19 -0.62 6.14
N VAL A 4 -2.21 -1.46 6.09
CA VAL A 4 -3.61 -1.06 5.90
C VAL A 4 -4.42 -1.52 7.10
N ARG A 5 -5.02 -0.57 7.82
CA ARG A 5 -5.79 -0.84 9.04
C ARG A 5 -7.28 -0.64 8.79
N ALA A 6 -8.09 -1.67 9.04
CA ALA A 6 -9.55 -1.57 9.12
C ALA A 6 -10.00 -1.77 10.58
N ALA A 7 -10.55 -0.73 11.22
CA ALA A 7 -11.17 -0.82 12.53
C ALA A 7 -12.69 -0.68 12.39
N ARG A 8 -13.47 -1.52 13.08
CA ARG A 8 -14.94 -1.48 13.06
C ARG A 8 -15.46 -0.42 14.03
N GLY A 9 -16.29 0.50 13.55
CA GLY A 9 -17.09 1.42 14.35
C GLY A 9 -18.05 2.23 13.47
N SER A 10 -19.36 2.06 13.67
CA SER A 10 -20.41 2.76 12.93
C SER A 10 -20.71 4.15 13.52
N HIS A 11 -20.86 5.18 12.66
CA HIS A 11 -21.74 6.38 12.65
C HIS A 11 -21.12 7.47 11.70
N ALA A 12 -21.88 8.07 10.76
CA ALA A 12 -21.43 8.97 9.66
C ALA A 12 -21.91 10.44 9.85
N GLY A 13 -21.32 11.55 9.34
CA GLY A 13 -20.19 11.91 8.44
C GLY A 13 -19.78 13.41 8.67
N PRO A 14 -19.13 14.20 7.75
CA PRO A 14 -18.89 13.99 6.30
C PRO A 14 -17.43 14.21 5.77
N ALA A 15 -17.18 13.68 4.56
CA ALA A 15 -16.10 13.92 3.58
C ALA A 15 -14.66 13.44 3.90
N ALA A 16 -14.23 12.22 3.58
CA ALA A 16 -14.93 11.10 2.94
C ALA A 16 -14.53 9.76 3.57
N GLY A 17 -13.93 9.76 4.77
CA GLY A 17 -13.62 8.55 5.56
C GLY A 17 -13.02 7.41 4.72
N ARG A 18 -12.26 7.75 3.67
CA ARG A 18 -11.79 6.83 2.65
C ARG A 18 -10.36 7.13 2.27
N ILE A 19 -9.58 6.08 2.11
CA ILE A 19 -8.23 6.12 1.56
C ILE A 19 -8.23 5.27 0.29
N ALA A 20 -7.55 5.73 -0.75
CA ALA A 20 -7.20 4.91 -1.91
C ALA A 20 -5.68 4.97 -2.13
N VAL A 21 -5.05 3.81 -2.32
CA VAL A 21 -3.62 3.67 -2.62
C VAL A 21 -3.47 2.76 -3.83
N ILE A 22 -2.69 3.18 -4.82
CA ILE A 22 -2.35 2.35 -5.97
C ILE A 22 -0.91 1.85 -5.86
N LEU A 23 -0.72 0.55 -6.05
CA LEU A 23 0.59 -0.06 -6.22
C LEU A 23 0.74 -0.47 -7.68
N ASN A 24 1.87 -0.10 -8.27
CA ASN A 24 2.20 -0.50 -9.63
C ASN A 24 2.48 -2.01 -9.65
N ARG A 25 1.88 -2.70 -10.63
CA ARG A 25 2.31 -4.05 -11.03
C ARG A 25 3.28 -3.95 -12.20
N ALA A 26 3.76 -5.10 -12.66
CA ALA A 26 4.52 -5.17 -13.90
C ALA A 26 3.76 -4.48 -15.05
N ASP A 27 4.47 -3.69 -15.83
CA ASP A 27 3.88 -3.02 -16.98
C ASP A 27 3.44 -4.09 -17.99
N ILE A 28 2.16 -4.06 -18.33
CA ILE A 28 1.60 -4.81 -19.44
C ILE A 28 1.76 -4.01 -20.71
N VAL A 29 2.04 -4.66 -21.83
CA VAL A 29 1.92 -4.03 -23.15
C VAL A 29 0.50 -4.35 -23.61
N PRO A 30 -0.44 -3.39 -23.61
CA PRO A 30 -1.78 -3.65 -24.12
C PRO A 30 -1.71 -3.91 -25.62
N ASP A 31 -2.54 -4.84 -26.10
CA ASP A 31 -2.72 -5.05 -27.53
C ASP A 31 -3.48 -3.87 -28.13
N GLY A 32 -2.82 -3.12 -29.02
CA GLY A 32 -3.43 -2.05 -29.83
C GLY A 32 -2.77 -0.67 -29.69
N ASP A 33 -3.19 0.26 -30.55
CA ASP A 33 -2.63 1.61 -30.64
C ASP A 33 -3.32 2.64 -29.71
N ALA A 34 -4.30 2.20 -28.91
CA ALA A 34 -5.02 3.09 -28.01
C ALA A 34 -4.08 3.60 -26.88
N PRO A 35 -4.08 4.90 -26.58
CA PRO A 35 -3.23 5.44 -25.53
C PRO A 35 -3.63 4.90 -24.15
N ILE A 36 -2.63 4.45 -23.38
CA ILE A 36 -2.81 3.97 -22.01
C ILE A 36 -3.07 5.15 -21.08
N GLU A 37 -4.10 5.06 -20.25
CA GLU A 37 -4.45 6.09 -19.29
C GLU A 37 -3.54 6.08 -18.05
N SER A 38 -3.47 7.23 -17.37
CA SER A 38 -2.73 7.36 -16.12
C SER A 38 -3.47 6.70 -14.96
N ARG A 39 -2.76 5.81 -14.25
CA ARG A 39 -3.17 5.23 -12.96
C ARG A 39 -3.52 6.29 -11.89
N GLY A 40 -3.00 7.52 -12.02
CA GLY A 40 -3.31 8.61 -11.09
C GLY A 40 -4.79 9.00 -11.08
N ARG A 41 -5.48 8.90 -12.21
CA ARG A 41 -6.92 9.20 -12.29
C ARG A 41 -7.75 8.22 -11.47
N ILE A 42 -7.41 6.93 -11.54
CA ILE A 42 -8.07 5.85 -10.78
C ILE A 42 -8.08 6.15 -9.28
N VAL A 43 -6.94 6.61 -8.73
CA VAL A 43 -6.85 6.95 -7.30
C VAL A 43 -7.79 8.09 -6.92
N LEU A 44 -7.84 9.15 -7.73
CA LEU A 44 -8.69 10.30 -7.47
C LEU A 44 -10.19 9.94 -7.54
N ASP A 45 -10.57 9.14 -8.53
CA ASP A 45 -11.93 8.65 -8.69
C ASP A 45 -12.33 7.72 -7.53
N ALA A 46 -11.43 6.83 -7.11
CA ALA A 46 -11.65 5.94 -5.96
C ALA A 46 -11.83 6.70 -4.64
N VAL A 47 -11.03 7.75 -4.38
CA VAL A 47 -11.22 8.62 -3.20
C VAL A 47 -12.59 9.31 -3.26
N GLY A 48 -13.04 9.71 -4.44
CA GLY A 48 -14.38 10.26 -4.69
C GLY A 48 -15.52 9.25 -4.59
N GLY A 49 -15.22 7.96 -4.45
CA GLY A 49 -16.21 6.87 -4.43
C GLY A 49 -16.79 6.53 -5.80
N ALA A 50 -16.15 6.98 -6.89
CA ALA A 50 -16.52 6.57 -8.23
C ALA A 50 -16.12 5.11 -8.47
N ALA A 51 -16.95 4.41 -9.27
CA ALA A 51 -16.66 3.05 -9.66
C ALA A 51 -15.49 3.01 -10.66
N LEU A 52 -14.67 1.97 -10.56
CA LEU A 52 -13.62 1.69 -11.52
C LEU A 52 -14.23 1.24 -12.85
N GLU A 53 -13.77 1.81 -13.96
CA GLU A 53 -14.12 1.34 -15.30
C GLU A 53 -13.60 -0.08 -15.54
N THR A 54 -14.40 -0.91 -16.20
CA THR A 54 -14.07 -2.32 -16.44
C THR A 54 -14.28 -2.68 -17.92
N PRO A 55 -13.23 -3.12 -18.65
CA PRO A 55 -11.84 -3.27 -18.19
C PRO A 55 -11.10 -1.92 -18.07
N PRO A 56 -10.14 -1.77 -17.14
CA PRO A 56 -9.32 -0.56 -17.07
C PRO A 56 -8.39 -0.42 -18.28
N HIS A 57 -8.35 0.77 -18.89
CA HIS A 57 -7.41 1.11 -19.96
C HIS A 57 -6.05 1.59 -19.43
N THR A 58 -5.44 0.83 -18.51
CA THR A 58 -4.18 1.19 -17.82
C THR A 58 -3.23 0.00 -17.70
N HIS A 59 -1.94 0.26 -17.41
CA HIS A 59 -1.03 -0.80 -16.96
C HIS A 59 -1.53 -1.48 -15.67
N GLY A 60 -1.07 -2.70 -15.41
CA GLY A 60 -1.45 -3.45 -14.22
C GLY A 60 -1.26 -2.67 -12.90
N PHE A 61 -2.19 -2.89 -11.97
CA PHE A 61 -2.20 -2.22 -10.66
C PHE A 61 -2.87 -3.06 -9.57
N ASN A 62 -2.52 -2.77 -8.32
CA ASN A 62 -3.28 -3.14 -7.14
C ASN A 62 -3.84 -1.85 -6.52
N LEU A 63 -5.17 -1.66 -6.53
CA LEU A 63 -5.87 -0.55 -5.90
C LEU A 63 -6.39 -1.00 -4.55
N VAL A 64 -5.90 -0.36 -3.49
CA VAL A 64 -6.33 -0.61 -2.11
C VAL A 64 -7.25 0.53 -1.69
N GLU A 65 -8.48 0.18 -1.33
CA GLU A 65 -9.50 1.09 -0.83
C GLU A 65 -9.81 0.77 0.63
N LEU A 66 -9.79 1.77 1.51
CA LEU A 66 -10.15 1.62 2.92
C LEU A 66 -11.30 2.57 3.22
N THR A 67 -12.26 2.10 4.01
CA THR A 67 -13.27 2.93 4.67
C THR A 67 -13.40 2.53 6.14
N ALA A 68 -14.25 3.23 6.89
CA ALA A 68 -14.58 2.82 8.26
C ALA A 68 -15.27 1.45 8.35
N THR A 69 -15.76 0.89 7.23
CA THR A 69 -16.45 -0.40 7.21
C THR A 69 -15.55 -1.57 6.82
N GLY A 70 -14.39 -1.32 6.18
CA GLY A 70 -13.50 -2.37 5.75
C GLY A 70 -12.43 -1.90 4.78
N ALA A 71 -11.63 -2.86 4.30
CA ALA A 71 -10.63 -2.64 3.27
C ALA A 71 -10.83 -3.62 2.12
N THR A 72 -10.57 -3.17 0.90
CA THR A 72 -10.72 -3.98 -0.30
C THR A 72 -9.55 -3.71 -1.24
N VAL A 73 -9.05 -4.78 -1.87
CA VAL A 73 -8.01 -4.71 -2.89
C VAL A 73 -8.62 -5.11 -4.22
N THR A 74 -8.50 -4.24 -5.22
CA THR A 74 -8.83 -4.55 -6.62
C THR A 74 -7.55 -4.69 -7.41
N MET A 75 -7.36 -5.81 -8.06
CA MET A 75 -6.14 -6.18 -8.76
C MET A 75 -6.46 -6.31 -10.25
N TRP A 76 -5.67 -5.65 -11.08
CA TRP A 76 -5.76 -5.67 -12.53
C TRP A 76 -4.40 -6.10 -13.08
N ASP A 77 -4.34 -7.23 -13.78
CA ASP A 77 -3.10 -7.80 -14.33
C ASP A 77 -2.97 -7.62 -15.86
N GLY A 78 -3.93 -6.93 -16.48
CA GLY A 78 -4.00 -6.76 -17.94
C GLY A 78 -4.98 -7.70 -18.64
N ASP A 79 -5.43 -8.74 -17.95
CA ASP A 79 -6.37 -9.73 -18.47
C ASP A 79 -7.62 -9.81 -17.59
N ALA A 80 -7.43 -9.92 -16.27
CA ALA A 80 -8.51 -10.12 -15.31
C ALA A 80 -8.52 -9.04 -14.22
N LEU A 81 -9.73 -8.59 -13.90
CA LEU A 81 -10.00 -7.76 -12.72
C LEU A 81 -10.48 -8.66 -11.57
N ARG A 82 -9.76 -8.63 -10.44
CA ARG A 82 -10.09 -9.43 -9.25
C ARG A 82 -10.21 -8.57 -8.01
N ARG A 83 -11.21 -8.82 -7.18
CA ARG A 83 -11.48 -8.05 -5.96
C ARG A 83 -11.42 -8.94 -4.73
N VAL A 84 -10.71 -8.51 -3.70
CA VAL A 84 -10.52 -9.22 -2.43
C VAL A 84 -10.89 -8.30 -1.28
N GLU A 85 -11.92 -8.66 -0.51
CA GLU A 85 -12.20 -8.02 0.77
C GLU A 85 -11.20 -8.51 1.82
N LEU A 86 -10.53 -7.57 2.49
CA LEU A 86 -9.55 -7.90 3.52
C LEU A 86 -10.27 -8.16 4.85
N ALA A 87 -9.92 -9.28 5.49
CA ALA A 87 -10.34 -9.55 6.85
C ALA A 87 -9.65 -8.59 7.84
N PRO A 88 -10.16 -8.44 9.06
CA PRO A 88 -9.40 -7.78 10.11
C PRO A 88 -8.07 -8.49 10.36
N GLY A 89 -6.97 -7.75 10.41
CA GLY A 89 -5.63 -8.29 10.64
C GLY A 89 -4.53 -7.47 9.98
N ILE A 90 -3.36 -8.09 9.84
CA ILE A 90 -2.24 -7.54 9.07
C ILE A 90 -2.24 -8.16 7.68
N HIS A 91 -2.20 -7.29 6.68
CA HIS A 91 -2.05 -7.66 5.29
C HIS A 91 -0.86 -6.92 4.68
N MET A 92 -0.06 -7.62 3.89
CA MET A 92 1.01 -7.02 3.09
C MET A 92 0.70 -7.18 1.62
N ILE A 93 0.81 -6.08 0.91
CA ILE A 93 0.48 -6.00 -0.52
C ILE A 93 1.71 -5.46 -1.24
N ALA A 94 2.12 -6.17 -2.28
CA ALA A 94 3.22 -5.80 -3.16
C ALA A 94 2.69 -5.63 -4.60
N HIS A 95 3.47 -6.07 -5.59
CA HIS A 95 3.14 -5.96 -7.01
C HIS A 95 2.34 -7.16 -7.54
N ASP A 96 2.25 -8.25 -6.78
CA ASP A 96 1.48 -9.43 -7.17
C ASP A 96 0.22 -9.54 -6.31
N GLU A 97 0.12 -10.56 -5.48
CA GLU A 97 -1.10 -10.89 -4.74
C GLU A 97 -1.14 -10.27 -3.33
N VAL A 98 -2.33 -10.27 -2.72
CA VAL A 98 -2.49 -9.97 -1.29
C VAL A 98 -1.85 -11.10 -0.48
N ASP A 99 -0.98 -10.76 0.47
CA ASP A 99 -0.27 -11.72 1.33
C ASP A 99 0.48 -12.81 0.52
N ASP A 100 1.00 -12.45 -0.64
CA ASP A 100 1.66 -13.38 -1.55
C ASP A 100 2.91 -14.04 -0.95
N PRO A 101 2.92 -15.37 -0.70
CA PRO A 101 4.10 -16.06 -0.20
C PRO A 101 5.24 -16.14 -1.22
N ALA A 102 4.98 -15.92 -2.52
CA ALA A 102 6.04 -15.85 -3.54
C ALA A 102 6.85 -14.55 -3.45
N THR A 103 6.28 -13.51 -2.83
CA THR A 103 6.99 -12.25 -2.60
C THR A 103 7.92 -12.37 -1.39
N ALA A 104 9.24 -12.35 -1.62
CA ALA A 104 10.27 -12.60 -0.60
C ALA A 104 10.11 -11.79 0.70
N ARG A 105 9.76 -10.50 0.62
CA ARG A 105 9.55 -9.65 1.81
C ARG A 105 8.26 -9.95 2.56
N ILE A 106 7.21 -10.40 1.87
CA ILE A 106 5.95 -10.81 2.51
C ILE A 106 6.22 -12.10 3.29
N ALA A 107 6.82 -13.09 2.63
CA ALA A 107 7.20 -14.35 3.26
C ALA A 107 8.14 -14.16 4.47
N ALA A 108 9.06 -13.18 4.40
CA ALA A 108 10.01 -12.94 5.47
C ALA A 108 9.44 -12.16 6.67
N TRP A 109 8.54 -11.19 6.44
CA TRP A 109 8.24 -10.16 7.44
C TRP A 109 6.79 -10.01 7.84
N ARG A 110 5.84 -10.66 7.15
CA ARG A 110 4.40 -10.48 7.46
C ARG A 110 4.06 -10.75 8.91
N ASP A 111 4.56 -11.87 9.43
CA ASP A 111 4.27 -12.27 10.80
C ASP A 111 5.09 -11.48 11.83
N ALA A 112 6.01 -10.61 11.40
CA ALA A 112 6.77 -9.72 12.29
C ALA A 112 6.00 -8.43 12.64
N PHE A 113 4.96 -8.11 11.88
CA PHE A 113 4.06 -6.99 12.16
C PHE A 113 2.90 -7.48 13.02
N ASP A 114 2.81 -6.95 14.23
CA ASP A 114 1.71 -7.25 15.12
C ASP A 114 0.43 -6.53 14.67
N ALA A 115 -0.70 -7.23 14.73
CA ALA A 115 -1.99 -6.56 14.70
C ALA A 115 -2.06 -5.70 15.97
N PRO A 116 -2.23 -4.37 15.89
CA PRO A 116 -2.21 -3.53 17.08
C PRO A 116 -3.37 -3.95 18.01
N GLU A 117 -3.02 -4.60 19.12
CA GLU A 117 -3.99 -5.21 20.05
C GLU A 117 -4.89 -4.15 20.73
N THR A 118 -4.50 -2.87 20.69
CA THR A 118 -5.33 -1.76 21.18
C THR A 118 -5.09 -0.49 20.37
N VAL A 119 -6.16 0.30 20.20
CA VAL A 119 -6.19 1.60 19.52
C VAL A 119 -5.47 2.66 20.39
N GLY A 120 -4.16 2.51 20.58
CA GLY A 120 -3.31 3.52 21.24
C GLY A 120 -2.59 4.37 20.20
N GLU A 121 -2.08 5.55 20.58
CA GLU A 121 -1.30 6.42 19.69
C GLU A 121 0.05 5.79 19.28
N GLU A 122 0.52 4.79 20.03
CA GLU A 122 1.85 4.19 19.92
C GLU A 122 1.99 3.15 18.78
N TRP A 123 0.90 2.72 18.15
CA TRP A 123 0.97 1.69 17.09
C TRP A 123 1.90 2.10 15.95
N ARG A 124 2.01 3.40 15.65
CA ARG A 124 2.91 3.92 14.62
C ARG A 124 4.37 3.70 15.01
N GLU A 125 4.72 3.97 16.26
CA GLU A 125 6.09 3.76 16.74
C GLU A 125 6.45 2.27 16.72
N GLN A 126 5.56 1.39 17.17
CA GLN A 126 5.77 -0.07 17.09
C GLN A 126 5.90 -0.57 15.64
N TRP A 127 5.13 0.01 14.73
CA TRP A 127 5.23 -0.28 13.30
C TRP A 127 6.56 0.22 12.71
N LEU A 128 7.01 1.42 13.09
CA LEU A 128 8.32 1.96 12.71
C LEU A 128 9.48 1.14 13.30
N ASP A 129 9.37 0.69 14.55
CA ASP A 129 10.34 -0.22 15.19
C ASP A 129 10.45 -1.54 14.42
N THR A 130 9.32 -2.05 13.93
CA THR A 130 9.29 -3.26 13.09
C THR A 130 9.94 -3.02 11.74
N LEU A 131 9.66 -1.89 11.09
CA LEU A 131 10.35 -1.51 9.86
C LEU A 131 11.86 -1.36 10.06
N GLU A 132 12.29 -0.74 11.15
CA GLU A 132 13.70 -0.61 11.51
C GLU A 132 14.38 -1.98 11.63
N ARG A 133 13.76 -2.94 12.30
CA ARG A 133 14.27 -4.32 12.36
C ARG A 133 14.42 -4.96 10.98
N THR A 134 13.48 -4.70 10.07
CA THR A 134 13.54 -5.26 8.70
C THR A 134 14.71 -4.70 7.88
N SER A 135 15.28 -3.55 8.26
CA SER A 135 16.44 -2.95 7.56
C SER A 135 17.73 -3.74 7.71
N ALA A 136 17.80 -4.69 8.65
CA ALA A 136 18.97 -5.50 8.94
C ALA A 136 19.46 -6.35 7.75
N VAL A 137 18.60 -6.66 6.77
CA VAL A 137 19.00 -7.39 5.55
C VAL A 137 19.67 -6.50 4.50
N GLY A 138 19.70 -5.18 4.72
CA GLY A 138 20.24 -4.20 3.78
C GLY A 138 19.29 -3.89 2.61
N PRO A 139 19.47 -2.75 1.93
CA PRO A 139 18.47 -2.19 1.02
C PRO A 139 18.39 -2.87 -0.37
N VAL A 140 19.40 -3.69 -0.72
CA VAL A 140 19.48 -4.41 -2.01
C VAL A 140 18.97 -5.85 -1.93
N ASP A 141 18.65 -6.35 -0.74
CA ASP A 141 18.11 -7.69 -0.54
C ASP A 141 16.65 -7.74 -1.04
N ASP A 142 16.22 -8.87 -1.61
CA ASP A 142 14.85 -9.04 -2.11
C ASP A 142 13.79 -8.98 -0.99
N ARG A 143 14.19 -9.34 0.23
CA ARG A 143 13.38 -9.24 1.45
C ARG A 143 13.28 -7.81 1.98
N ALA A 144 14.09 -6.87 1.49
CA ALA A 144 14.07 -5.50 1.98
C ALA A 144 12.70 -4.82 1.73
N ILE A 145 12.21 -4.07 2.71
CA ILE A 145 10.97 -3.27 2.60
C ILE A 145 11.31 -1.85 2.14
N VAL A 146 12.28 -1.22 2.79
CA VAL A 146 12.94 0.01 2.33
C VAL A 146 14.09 -0.39 1.44
N ARG A 147 14.02 0.01 0.17
CA ARG A 147 14.82 -0.58 -0.90
C ARG A 147 15.56 0.43 -1.73
N ASP A 148 16.70 -0.05 -2.19
CA ASP A 148 17.49 0.49 -3.28
C ASP A 148 17.42 -0.52 -4.44
N ASN A 149 16.41 -0.36 -5.30
CA ASN A 149 16.18 -1.26 -6.41
C ASN A 149 16.64 -0.58 -7.71
N ARG A 150 17.82 -0.97 -8.22
CA ARG A 150 18.39 -0.48 -9.50
C ARG A 150 18.39 -1.56 -10.60
N PRO A 151 17.25 -2.15 -10.98
CA PRO A 151 17.24 -3.02 -12.15
C PRO A 151 17.45 -2.15 -13.40
N PHE A 152 18.33 -2.61 -14.30
CA PHE A 152 18.57 -2.01 -15.63
C PHE A 152 19.03 -0.54 -15.66
N GLY A 153 19.65 -0.06 -14.57
CA GLY A 153 20.31 1.26 -14.54
C GLY A 153 19.43 2.44 -14.15
N TYR A 154 18.13 2.23 -13.87
CA TYR A 154 17.23 3.27 -13.33
C TYR A 154 16.84 2.96 -11.89
N PRO A 155 17.10 3.85 -10.93
CA PRO A 155 16.85 3.60 -9.52
C PRO A 155 15.37 3.77 -9.16
N THR A 156 14.77 2.71 -8.62
CA THR A 156 13.49 2.73 -7.89
C THR A 156 13.79 2.66 -6.39
N LEU A 157 13.95 3.84 -5.78
CA LEU A 157 14.35 3.96 -4.37
C LEU A 157 13.13 4.24 -3.51
N SER A 158 13.15 3.72 -2.29
CA SER A 158 12.19 4.12 -1.27
C SER A 158 12.53 5.54 -0.78
N LEU A 159 11.58 6.46 -0.80
CA LEU A 159 11.82 7.87 -0.47
C LEU A 159 11.19 8.29 0.86
N LEU A 160 10.14 7.59 1.29
CA LEU A 160 9.37 7.93 2.48
C LEU A 160 8.67 6.69 3.03
N VAL A 161 8.17 6.82 4.26
CA VAL A 161 7.11 5.98 4.81
C VAL A 161 5.84 6.80 4.99
N CYS A 162 4.71 6.14 4.85
CA CYS A 162 3.39 6.73 5.09
C CYS A 162 2.56 5.78 5.93
N THR A 163 1.91 6.33 6.95
CA THR A 163 0.92 5.66 7.78
C THR A 163 -0.42 6.31 7.56
N ALA A 164 -1.49 5.53 7.51
CA ALA A 164 -2.82 6.06 7.39
C ALA A 164 -3.81 5.25 8.22
N SER A 165 -4.80 5.92 8.80
CA SER A 165 -5.89 5.28 9.54
C SER A 165 -7.22 5.93 9.20
N VAL A 166 -8.28 5.10 9.19
CA VAL A 166 -9.66 5.55 9.04
C VAL A 166 -10.40 5.28 10.34
N GLY A 167 -11.06 6.30 10.88
CA GLY A 167 -11.87 6.21 12.08
C GLY A 167 -13.11 7.09 11.98
N ALA A 168 -13.89 7.14 13.07
CA ALA A 168 -15.12 7.94 13.12
C ALA A 168 -14.88 9.44 12.90
N SER A 169 -13.71 9.94 13.28
CA SER A 169 -13.29 11.34 13.08
C SER A 169 -12.77 11.63 11.67
N GLY A 170 -12.70 10.63 10.78
CA GLY A 170 -12.22 10.77 9.41
C GLY A 170 -10.92 9.99 9.16
N VAL A 171 -10.06 10.58 8.34
CA VAL A 171 -8.79 9.97 7.90
C VAL A 171 -7.63 10.73 8.54
N ASP A 172 -6.66 10.00 9.13
CA ASP A 172 -5.40 10.53 9.63
C ASP A 172 -4.25 9.91 8.83
N VAL A 173 -3.61 10.71 7.98
CA VAL A 173 -2.47 10.32 7.14
C VAL A 173 -1.25 11.07 7.63
N ARG A 174 -0.15 10.34 7.86
CA ARG A 174 1.13 10.90 8.27
C ARG A 174 2.26 10.31 7.45
N TYR A 175 3.25 11.12 7.11
CA TYR A 175 4.41 10.64 6.36
C TYR A 175 5.71 11.20 6.92
N GLY A 176 6.80 10.49 6.64
CA GLY A 176 8.14 10.89 6.97
C GLY A 176 9.08 10.53 5.81
N GLU A 177 9.86 11.51 5.36
CA GLU A 177 10.83 11.33 4.29
C GLU A 177 12.13 10.74 4.82
N PHE A 178 12.78 9.91 4.02
CA PHE A 178 14.12 9.45 4.31
C PHE A 178 15.15 10.53 3.97
N ALA A 179 16.14 10.70 4.84
CA ALA A 179 17.28 11.57 4.60
C ALA A 179 18.15 11.10 3.42
N GLU A 180 18.25 9.78 3.24
CA GLU A 180 18.91 9.13 2.11
C GLU A 180 17.95 8.16 1.41
N PRO A 181 17.66 8.37 0.11
CA PRO A 181 16.83 7.47 -0.69
C PRO A 181 17.30 6.01 -0.65
N GLY A 182 16.36 5.11 -0.35
CA GLY A 182 16.59 3.67 -0.32
C GLY A 182 17.26 3.16 0.94
N VAL A 183 17.65 4.03 1.88
CA VAL A 183 18.28 3.66 3.14
C VAL A 183 17.31 3.90 4.29
N TRP A 184 17.19 2.93 5.20
CA TRP A 184 16.49 3.18 6.45
C TRP A 184 17.28 4.15 7.30
N ASN A 185 16.71 5.34 7.48
CA ASN A 185 17.08 6.33 8.46
C ASN A 185 15.77 6.73 9.12
N ARG A 186 15.57 6.38 10.39
CA ARG A 186 14.27 6.49 11.05
C ARG A 186 13.71 7.91 10.85
N PRO A 187 12.61 8.07 10.09
CA PRO A 187 12.13 9.40 9.74
C PRO A 187 11.27 9.95 10.87
N VAL A 188 11.20 11.28 10.96
CA VAL A 188 10.17 11.94 11.76
C VAL A 188 8.88 11.91 10.95
N VAL A 189 7.81 11.38 11.54
CA VAL A 189 6.51 11.24 10.89
C VAL A 189 5.60 12.40 11.33
N HIS A 190 5.14 13.19 10.36
CA HIS A 190 4.31 14.38 10.57
C HIS A 190 2.85 14.12 10.21
#